data_AF-A0A7L4R969-F1
#
_entry.id   AF-A0A7L4R969-F1
#
_cell.length_a   1.000
_cell.length_b   1.000
_cell.length_c   1.000
_cell.angle_alpha   90.00
_cell.angle_beta   90.00
_cell.angle_gamma   90.00
#
_symmetry.space_group_name_H-M   'P 1'
#
loop_
_entity.id
_entity.type
_entity.pdbx_description
1 polymer ?
#
loop_
_entity_poly.entity_id
_entity_poly.type
_entity_poly.pdbx_seq_one_letter_code
_entity_poly.pdbx_strand_id
1 'polypeptide(L)'
;MKGPSAPTGRFMIAFGFVLLIFFAGCTSPGGNGGSTHNTTTACTDSDGGRDTGAAGRVSVGSLVRSDSCVGASTVKEYYCEEGILGVSDIPCGSGYVCTNGACTPVPCSDSDNGEVAETKGTATSGATSQTDSCASETSVTEYYCSGGGILSKSISCGTGKHCSDGACVAYTCTDSDGGQEPGEAGTASIGDNRKTDTCSSDNRKMTEYYCDASGNIRNASISCASDETCRDGACVEAACTDSDGGQTKGTAGNTTLGTTSHTDSCYSNTSVLEYYCSASGISETTLTCDSGYYCNAGACARVSCFDNEENLDIDDQYWFAFKTASSLTLYVGEKAQIDGDYYLGLDSVDGTEGDETATLTIYDKDGEVDTCDVDNGEDTSNLCGEGISLEVTDISLDDEYARIRGDLAYLQIYSQDGTVTTYNGPGCMKADEYDIDTETSTFYPKLVSSTVKMLGALYRVSSVENNQSVTIEIDGDAEEIGDGDDVRINGQDYTFSLEFSDYGLVEWTIEKS
;
A
#
# COMPACT_ATOMS: atom_id res chain seq x y z
N MET A 1 34.68 1.07 -35.52
CA MET A 1 35.98 1.47 -34.93
C MET A 1 36.79 0.21 -34.67
N LYS A 2 38.10 0.28 -34.93
CA LYS A 2 39.07 -0.83 -34.95
C LYS A 2 39.07 -1.68 -33.67
N GLY A 3 39.00 -3.00 -33.81
CA GLY A 3 39.36 -3.95 -32.76
C GLY A 3 40.84 -4.38 -32.84
N PRO A 4 41.44 -4.89 -31.75
CA PRO A 4 42.66 -5.69 -31.77
C PRO A 4 42.36 -7.11 -31.24
N SER A 5 42.51 -8.17 -32.05
CA SER A 5 43.74 -8.94 -32.31
C SER A 5 43.91 -10.13 -31.36
N ALA A 6 43.63 -11.33 -31.89
CA ALA A 6 43.86 -12.63 -31.25
C ALA A 6 45.35 -13.03 -31.32
N PRO A 7 45.90 -13.74 -30.31
CA PRO A 7 47.22 -14.34 -30.42
C PRO A 7 47.13 -15.74 -31.04
N THR A 8 47.78 -15.92 -32.19
CA THR A 8 48.07 -17.23 -32.78
C THR A 8 49.23 -17.89 -32.02
N GLY A 9 48.93 -18.74 -31.05
CA GLY A 9 49.89 -19.65 -30.42
C GLY A 9 50.13 -20.88 -31.29
N ARG A 10 51.23 -20.91 -32.04
CA ARG A 10 51.71 -22.11 -32.74
C ARG A 10 52.37 -23.04 -31.72
N PHE A 11 51.70 -24.13 -31.36
CA PHE A 11 52.33 -25.27 -30.70
C PHE A 11 53.05 -26.13 -31.76
N MET A 12 54.38 -26.12 -31.77
CA MET A 12 55.18 -27.13 -32.46
C MET A 12 55.13 -28.42 -31.63
N ILE A 13 54.45 -29.45 -32.15
CA ILE A 13 54.59 -30.82 -31.66
C ILE A 13 55.83 -31.41 -32.35
N ALA A 14 56.88 -31.66 -31.57
CA ALA A 14 58.06 -32.38 -32.01
C ALA A 14 57.69 -33.85 -32.22
N PHE A 15 57.65 -34.28 -33.48
CA PHE A 15 57.62 -35.70 -33.83
C PHE A 15 58.98 -36.32 -33.51
N GLY A 16 59.05 -37.05 -32.40
CA GLY A 16 60.15 -37.96 -32.11
C GLY A 16 60.12 -39.12 -33.08
N PHE A 17 60.98 -39.07 -34.09
CA PHE A 17 61.30 -40.21 -34.95
C PHE A 17 61.98 -41.30 -34.10
N VAL A 18 61.25 -42.35 -33.73
CA VAL A 18 61.83 -43.59 -33.23
C VAL A 18 62.37 -44.37 -34.43
N LEU A 19 63.69 -44.36 -34.56
CA LEU A 19 64.46 -45.15 -35.50
C LEU A 19 64.39 -46.63 -35.08
N LEU A 20 63.49 -47.40 -35.70
CA LEU A 20 63.43 -48.85 -35.58
C LEU A 20 64.61 -49.46 -36.36
N ILE A 21 65.63 -49.90 -35.62
CA ILE A 21 66.77 -50.64 -36.15
C ILE A 21 66.32 -52.09 -36.39
N PHE A 22 66.26 -52.49 -37.66
CA PHE A 22 66.18 -53.89 -38.06
C PHE A 22 67.55 -54.56 -37.81
N PHE A 23 67.65 -55.41 -36.79
CA PHE A 23 68.70 -56.42 -36.71
C PHE A 23 68.22 -57.72 -37.35
N ALA A 24 68.52 -57.88 -38.64
CA ALA A 24 68.52 -59.18 -39.30
C ALA A 24 69.77 -59.95 -38.85
N GLY A 25 69.62 -60.81 -37.85
CA GLY A 25 70.64 -61.75 -37.39
C GLY A 25 70.27 -63.18 -37.74
N CYS A 26 70.48 -63.60 -38.98
CA CYS A 26 70.59 -65.02 -39.33
C CYS A 26 72.07 -65.42 -39.24
N THR A 27 72.44 -66.14 -38.19
CA THR A 27 73.70 -66.90 -38.15
C THR A 27 73.38 -68.36 -37.81
N SER A 28 73.66 -69.22 -38.77
CA SER A 28 73.54 -70.68 -38.73
C SER A 28 74.43 -71.31 -37.64
N PRO A 29 74.03 -72.43 -37.01
CA PRO A 29 74.96 -73.33 -36.36
C PRO A 29 75.19 -74.59 -37.21
N GLY A 30 76.45 -74.87 -37.51
CA GLY A 30 76.91 -76.14 -38.09
C GLY A 30 77.70 -76.97 -37.08
N GLY A 31 77.23 -78.21 -36.83
CA GLY A 31 77.94 -79.42 -36.36
C GLY A 31 78.71 -79.37 -35.03
N ASN A 32 78.87 -80.44 -34.26
CA ASN A 32 78.66 -81.88 -34.50
C ASN A 32 78.76 -82.57 -33.12
N GLY A 33 77.86 -83.50 -32.80
CA GLY A 33 77.89 -84.23 -31.53
C GLY A 33 76.77 -85.26 -31.46
N GLY A 34 77.11 -86.51 -31.74
CA GLY A 34 76.17 -87.63 -31.79
C GLY A 34 75.47 -87.87 -30.46
N SER A 35 74.14 -87.94 -30.51
CA SER A 35 73.31 -88.71 -29.58
C SER A 35 72.10 -89.22 -30.35
N THR A 36 72.04 -90.53 -30.53
CA THR A 36 70.86 -91.23 -31.03
C THR A 36 69.82 -91.27 -29.91
N HIS A 37 68.79 -90.42 -29.97
CA HIS A 37 67.39 -90.79 -29.67
C HIS A 37 66.43 -89.59 -29.76
N ASN A 38 65.34 -89.79 -30.51
CA ASN A 38 64.15 -88.96 -30.70
C ASN A 38 64.35 -87.58 -31.34
N THR A 39 64.13 -87.52 -32.65
CA THR A 39 63.53 -86.33 -33.29
C THR A 39 62.12 -86.12 -32.70
N THR A 40 62.06 -85.49 -31.53
CA THR A 40 60.86 -84.84 -31.05
C THR A 40 60.46 -83.82 -32.11
N THR A 41 59.30 -84.03 -32.72
CA THR A 41 58.69 -83.10 -33.67
C THR A 41 58.70 -81.70 -33.06
N ALA A 42 59.53 -80.80 -33.63
CA ALA A 42 59.65 -79.45 -33.11
C ALA A 42 58.31 -78.73 -33.25
N CYS A 43 57.73 -78.39 -32.11
CA CYS A 43 56.56 -77.55 -32.01
C CYS A 43 57.00 -76.08 -32.15
N THR A 44 56.24 -75.30 -32.92
CA THR A 44 56.52 -73.88 -33.20
C THR A 44 55.28 -73.06 -32.95
N ASP A 45 55.45 -71.88 -32.37
CA ASP A 45 54.39 -70.98 -31.96
C ASP A 45 54.63 -69.58 -32.52
N SER A 46 53.58 -68.90 -33.00
CA SER A 46 53.76 -67.65 -33.76
C SER A 46 53.64 -66.37 -32.92
N ASP A 47 53.02 -66.45 -31.74
CA ASP A 47 52.90 -65.35 -30.77
C ASP A 47 53.80 -65.53 -29.54
N GLY A 48 54.41 -66.72 -29.38
CA GLY A 48 55.50 -66.94 -28.43
C GLY A 48 55.08 -67.59 -27.12
N GLY A 49 54.00 -68.38 -27.11
CA GLY A 49 53.60 -69.19 -25.97
C GLY A 49 52.14 -68.90 -25.60
N ARG A 50 51.89 -68.58 -24.32
CA ARG A 50 50.55 -68.23 -23.84
C ARG A 50 50.34 -66.70 -23.92
N ASP A 51 50.33 -66.14 -25.12
CA ASP A 51 50.11 -64.71 -25.37
C ASP A 51 48.70 -64.42 -25.90
N THR A 52 47.76 -64.25 -24.98
CA THR A 52 46.39 -63.86 -25.32
C THR A 52 46.25 -62.46 -25.96
N GLY A 53 47.31 -61.65 -26.00
CA GLY A 53 47.29 -60.31 -26.61
C GLY A 53 47.45 -60.31 -28.12
N ALA A 54 47.91 -61.42 -28.70
CA ALA A 54 48.08 -61.61 -30.14
C ALA A 54 47.36 -62.89 -30.57
N ALA A 55 46.90 -62.94 -31.83
CA ALA A 55 46.31 -64.17 -32.37
C ALA A 55 47.45 -65.02 -32.96
N GLY A 56 47.68 -66.20 -32.39
CA GLY A 56 48.75 -67.11 -32.75
C GLY A 56 48.31 -68.37 -33.49
N ARG A 57 49.32 -69.19 -33.76
CA ARG A 57 49.22 -70.44 -34.49
C ARG A 57 50.36 -71.37 -34.12
N VAL A 58 50.01 -72.49 -33.50
CA VAL A 58 50.95 -73.56 -33.18
C VAL A 58 51.01 -74.59 -34.31
N SER A 59 52.22 -74.96 -34.71
CA SER A 59 52.48 -76.03 -35.68
C SER A 59 53.36 -77.13 -35.08
N VAL A 60 52.89 -78.38 -35.12
CA VAL A 60 53.61 -79.59 -34.68
C VAL A 60 53.57 -80.64 -35.78
N GLY A 61 54.65 -80.76 -36.55
CA GLY A 61 54.67 -81.63 -37.73
C GLY A 61 53.72 -81.10 -38.80
N SER A 62 52.71 -81.91 -39.19
CA SER A 62 51.65 -81.49 -40.11
C SER A 62 50.39 -80.94 -39.40
N LEU A 63 50.33 -81.01 -38.07
CA LEU A 63 49.20 -80.49 -37.30
C LEU A 63 49.38 -78.98 -37.08
N VAL A 64 48.33 -78.22 -37.39
CA VAL A 64 48.29 -76.77 -37.18
C VAL A 64 47.03 -76.42 -36.37
N ARG A 65 47.19 -75.61 -35.33
CA ARG A 65 46.12 -75.08 -34.49
C ARG A 65 46.29 -73.57 -34.38
N SER A 66 45.18 -72.83 -34.38
CA SER A 66 45.17 -71.38 -34.23
C SER A 66 44.30 -71.00 -33.06
N ASP A 67 44.66 -69.91 -32.39
CA ASP A 67 43.86 -69.40 -31.29
C ASP A 67 42.49 -69.00 -31.77
N SER A 68 41.53 -69.16 -30.89
CA SER A 68 40.13 -68.97 -31.23
C SER A 68 39.34 -68.50 -30.02
N CYS A 69 38.24 -67.82 -30.26
CA CYS A 69 37.40 -67.34 -29.17
C CYS A 69 36.43 -68.43 -28.70
N VAL A 70 36.41 -68.68 -27.39
CA VAL A 70 35.40 -69.50 -26.71
C VAL A 70 34.40 -68.54 -26.06
N GLY A 71 33.43 -68.10 -26.85
CA GLY A 71 32.57 -66.99 -26.46
C GLY A 71 33.29 -65.64 -26.51
N ALA A 72 32.71 -64.61 -25.91
CA ALA A 72 33.18 -63.24 -26.04
C ALA A 72 34.35 -62.86 -25.11
N SER A 73 34.64 -63.63 -24.06
CA SER A 73 35.58 -63.21 -22.99
C SER A 73 36.74 -64.18 -22.75
N THR A 74 36.90 -65.19 -23.60
CA THR A 74 37.88 -66.27 -23.39
C THR A 74 38.54 -66.66 -24.71
N VAL A 75 39.88 -66.66 -24.72
CA VAL A 75 40.70 -67.19 -25.80
C VAL A 75 40.98 -68.65 -25.50
N LYS A 76 40.66 -69.54 -26.44
CA LYS A 76 41.27 -70.88 -26.51
C LYS A 76 42.63 -70.72 -27.15
N GLU A 77 43.61 -70.72 -26.28
CA GLU A 77 45.03 -70.59 -26.56
C GLU A 77 45.61 -71.95 -26.89
N TYR A 78 46.20 -72.10 -28.06
CA TYR A 78 47.14 -73.15 -28.38
C TYR A 78 48.53 -72.57 -28.22
N TYR A 79 49.39 -73.26 -27.46
CA TYR A 79 50.74 -72.78 -27.22
C TYR A 79 51.76 -73.89 -27.32
N CYS A 80 53.02 -73.51 -27.50
CA CYS A 80 54.16 -74.43 -27.44
C CYS A 80 54.96 -74.29 -26.14
N GLU A 81 55.02 -75.34 -25.32
CA GLU A 81 55.81 -75.36 -24.08
C GLU A 81 56.72 -76.59 -24.07
N GLU A 82 58.03 -76.39 -23.95
CA GLU A 82 59.06 -77.44 -24.01
C GLU A 82 58.97 -78.38 -25.24
N GLY A 83 58.48 -77.84 -26.37
CA GLY A 83 58.32 -78.60 -27.62
C GLY A 83 57.04 -79.47 -27.66
N ILE A 84 56.13 -79.30 -26.71
CA ILE A 84 54.85 -80.01 -26.63
C ILE A 84 53.71 -79.02 -26.90
N LEU A 85 52.72 -79.45 -27.69
CA LEU A 85 51.47 -78.70 -27.92
C LEU A 85 50.64 -78.67 -26.64
N GLY A 86 50.44 -77.47 -26.10
CA GLY A 86 49.49 -77.18 -25.04
C GLY A 86 48.19 -76.58 -25.56
N VAL A 87 47.15 -76.63 -24.74
CA VAL A 87 45.89 -75.91 -24.97
C VAL A 87 45.35 -75.40 -23.64
N SER A 88 44.83 -74.17 -23.60
CA SER A 88 44.21 -73.59 -22.40
C SER A 88 43.13 -72.59 -22.79
N ASP A 89 42.06 -72.54 -21.99
CA ASP A 89 41.03 -71.51 -22.14
C ASP A 89 41.37 -70.37 -21.16
N ILE A 90 41.85 -69.23 -21.67
CA ILE A 90 42.37 -68.11 -20.89
C ILE A 90 41.40 -66.92 -21.00
N PRO A 91 40.89 -66.38 -19.87
CA PRO A 91 39.99 -65.23 -19.89
C PRO A 91 40.73 -63.94 -20.23
N CYS A 92 40.12 -63.06 -21.05
CA CYS A 92 40.72 -61.81 -21.50
C CYS A 92 40.92 -60.72 -20.44
N GLY A 93 40.41 -60.93 -19.23
CA GLY A 93 40.38 -59.91 -18.19
C GLY A 93 39.31 -58.83 -18.43
N SER A 94 39.10 -57.97 -17.44
CA SER A 94 38.13 -56.86 -17.53
C SER A 94 38.58 -55.82 -18.56
N GLY A 95 37.67 -55.38 -19.44
CA GLY A 95 37.93 -54.36 -20.46
C GLY A 95 38.41 -54.90 -21.82
N TYR A 96 38.47 -56.21 -21.99
CA TYR A 96 38.87 -56.87 -23.23
C TYR A 96 37.81 -57.88 -23.69
N VAL A 97 37.62 -57.98 -24.99
CA VAL A 97 36.77 -58.95 -25.68
C VAL A 97 37.65 -59.81 -26.57
N CYS A 98 37.38 -61.11 -26.61
CA CYS A 98 38.05 -61.99 -27.56
C CYS A 98 37.52 -61.70 -28.97
N THR A 99 38.41 -61.26 -29.84
CA THR A 99 38.15 -61.05 -31.27
C THR A 99 39.23 -61.76 -32.07
N ASN A 100 38.83 -62.67 -32.97
CA ASN A 100 39.75 -63.41 -33.84
C ASN A 100 40.90 -64.14 -33.13
N GLY A 101 40.63 -64.72 -31.96
CA GLY A 101 41.62 -65.49 -31.21
C GLY A 101 42.56 -64.67 -30.33
N ALA A 102 42.34 -63.36 -30.19
CA ALA A 102 43.10 -62.50 -29.30
C ALA A 102 42.18 -61.65 -28.42
N CYS A 103 42.67 -61.27 -27.25
CA CYS A 103 42.02 -60.33 -26.35
C CYS A 103 42.29 -58.90 -26.82
N THR A 104 41.25 -58.27 -27.37
CA THR A 104 41.28 -56.89 -27.85
C THR A 104 40.51 -55.98 -26.90
N PRO A 105 40.94 -54.73 -26.64
CA PRO A 105 40.17 -53.80 -25.81
C PRO A 105 38.73 -53.66 -26.31
N VAL A 106 37.75 -53.66 -25.41
CA VAL A 106 36.36 -53.34 -25.78
C VAL A 106 36.35 -51.89 -26.31
N PRO A 107 35.88 -51.65 -27.54
CA PRO A 107 35.79 -50.28 -28.04
C PRO A 107 34.78 -49.51 -27.19
N CYS A 108 35.20 -48.36 -26.70
CA CYS A 108 34.34 -47.38 -26.05
C CYS A 108 34.16 -46.19 -26.99
N SER A 109 32.93 -45.77 -27.20
CA SER A 109 32.57 -44.60 -28.00
C SER A 109 31.77 -43.61 -27.16
N ASP A 110 32.04 -42.33 -27.35
CA ASP A 110 31.41 -41.24 -26.63
C ASP A 110 30.83 -40.23 -27.62
N SER A 111 29.58 -39.81 -27.44
CA SER A 111 28.87 -39.03 -28.47
C SER A 111 29.21 -37.55 -28.50
N ASP A 112 29.77 -36.99 -27.42
CA ASP A 112 30.28 -35.61 -27.35
C ASP A 112 31.82 -35.52 -27.36
N ASN A 113 32.49 -36.68 -27.36
CA ASN A 113 33.94 -36.87 -27.38
C ASN A 113 34.68 -36.51 -26.07
N GLY A 114 34.10 -36.76 -24.90
CA GLY A 114 34.85 -36.85 -23.65
C GLY A 114 34.15 -36.23 -22.46
N GLU A 115 34.86 -35.39 -21.70
CA GLU A 115 34.29 -34.67 -20.56
C GLU A 115 33.75 -33.29 -20.99
N VAL A 116 32.61 -33.23 -21.68
CA VAL A 116 31.98 -32.04 -22.28
C VAL A 116 30.61 -31.73 -21.67
N ALA A 117 30.61 -31.13 -20.48
CA ALA A 117 29.38 -30.81 -19.74
C ALA A 117 28.37 -29.90 -20.47
N GLU A 118 28.75 -29.16 -21.51
CA GLU A 118 27.83 -28.32 -22.31
C GLU A 118 26.97 -29.09 -23.33
N THR A 119 27.29 -30.35 -23.61
CA THR A 119 26.60 -31.16 -24.60
C THR A 119 26.13 -32.44 -23.93
N LYS A 120 24.88 -32.84 -24.14
CA LYS A 120 24.42 -34.13 -23.63
C LYS A 120 25.08 -35.26 -24.41
N GLY A 121 25.96 -35.99 -23.76
CA GLY A 121 26.69 -37.15 -24.24
C GLY A 121 26.08 -38.49 -23.87
N THR A 122 26.64 -39.54 -24.45
CA THR A 122 26.35 -40.94 -24.13
C THR A 122 27.59 -41.78 -24.42
N ALA A 123 28.24 -42.23 -23.35
CA ALA A 123 29.34 -43.17 -23.42
C ALA A 123 28.81 -44.61 -23.56
N THR A 124 29.32 -45.35 -24.53
CA THR A 124 28.94 -46.73 -24.85
C THR A 124 30.17 -47.62 -24.90
N SER A 125 30.18 -48.71 -24.13
CA SER A 125 31.24 -49.74 -24.14
C SER A 125 30.58 -51.12 -24.19
N GLY A 126 30.73 -51.81 -25.33
CA GLY A 126 30.07 -53.09 -25.58
C GLY A 126 28.54 -52.98 -25.56
N ALA A 127 27.89 -53.70 -24.64
CA ALA A 127 26.44 -53.69 -24.47
C ALA A 127 25.95 -52.66 -23.41
N THR A 128 26.86 -51.94 -22.79
CA THR A 128 26.54 -50.98 -21.72
C THR A 128 26.62 -49.57 -22.29
N SER A 129 25.63 -48.74 -21.96
CA SER A 129 25.62 -47.31 -22.29
C SER A 129 25.21 -46.50 -21.06
N GLN A 130 25.80 -45.32 -20.90
CA GLN A 130 25.40 -44.34 -19.90
C GLN A 130 25.30 -42.97 -20.55
N THR A 131 24.26 -42.23 -20.20
CA THR A 131 23.94 -40.91 -20.77
C THR A 131 24.09 -39.87 -19.67
N ASP A 132 24.59 -38.70 -20.04
CA ASP A 132 24.75 -37.61 -19.09
C ASP A 132 23.42 -37.20 -18.47
N SER A 133 23.50 -36.80 -17.21
CA SER A 133 22.32 -36.50 -16.42
C SER A 133 22.60 -35.39 -15.42
N CYS A 134 21.56 -34.67 -15.04
CA CYS A 134 21.70 -33.66 -13.99
C CYS A 134 21.85 -34.33 -12.64
N ALA A 135 23.01 -34.16 -12.01
CA ALA A 135 23.23 -34.54 -10.62
C ALA A 135 22.55 -33.56 -9.66
N SER A 136 22.48 -32.29 -10.07
CA SER A 136 21.76 -31.21 -9.40
C SER A 136 21.44 -30.12 -10.42
N GLU A 137 20.75 -29.05 -10.02
CA GLU A 137 20.54 -27.87 -10.87
C GLU A 137 21.85 -27.18 -11.28
N THR A 138 22.97 -27.41 -10.59
CA THR A 138 24.25 -26.72 -10.86
C THR A 138 25.37 -27.67 -11.30
N SER A 139 25.06 -28.95 -11.54
CA SER A 139 26.07 -29.94 -11.92
C SER A 139 25.53 -31.10 -12.77
N VAL A 140 26.33 -31.51 -13.75
CA VAL A 140 26.11 -32.67 -14.63
C VAL A 140 26.92 -33.86 -14.10
N THR A 141 26.30 -35.04 -14.03
CA THR A 141 27.03 -36.31 -14.03
C THR A 141 27.37 -36.62 -15.48
N GLU A 142 28.64 -36.42 -15.80
CA GLU A 142 29.25 -36.67 -17.10
C GLU A 142 29.69 -38.13 -17.19
N TYR A 143 29.33 -38.85 -18.24
CA TYR A 143 29.81 -40.17 -18.57
C TYR A 143 30.67 -40.14 -19.82
N TYR A 144 31.91 -40.60 -19.71
CA TYR A 144 32.87 -40.49 -20.80
C TYR A 144 33.70 -41.76 -20.98
N CYS A 145 34.25 -41.92 -22.18
CA CYS A 145 35.10 -43.07 -22.51
C CYS A 145 36.58 -42.85 -22.15
N SER A 146 37.15 -43.74 -21.34
CA SER A 146 38.59 -43.76 -21.05
C SER A 146 39.09 -45.17 -20.78
N GLY A 147 40.23 -45.53 -21.38
CA GLY A 147 40.85 -46.86 -21.19
C GLY A 147 39.99 -48.04 -21.64
N GLY A 148 39.07 -47.84 -22.60
CA GLY A 148 38.13 -48.87 -23.07
C GLY A 148 36.89 -49.07 -22.20
N GLY A 149 36.77 -48.33 -21.09
CA GLY A 149 35.61 -48.35 -20.19
C GLY A 149 34.86 -47.02 -20.17
N ILE A 150 33.63 -47.08 -19.65
CA ILE A 150 32.84 -45.90 -19.29
C ILE A 150 33.24 -45.46 -17.88
N LEU A 151 33.65 -44.21 -17.74
CA LEU A 151 33.88 -43.55 -16.45
C LEU A 151 32.81 -42.48 -16.24
N SER A 152 32.74 -41.92 -15.03
CA SER A 152 31.86 -40.79 -14.73
C SER A 152 32.51 -39.74 -13.86
N LYS A 153 32.09 -38.48 -14.00
CA LYS A 153 32.55 -37.35 -13.20
C LYS A 153 31.43 -36.33 -12.99
N SER A 154 31.33 -35.77 -11.79
CA SER A 154 30.42 -34.64 -11.55
C SER A 154 31.12 -33.34 -11.94
N ILE A 155 30.57 -32.63 -12.93
CA ILE A 155 31.10 -31.35 -13.42
C ILE A 155 30.12 -30.23 -13.05
N SER A 156 30.61 -29.15 -12.46
CA SER A 156 29.79 -27.97 -12.14
C SER A 156 29.56 -27.12 -13.39
N CYS A 157 28.34 -26.62 -13.58
CA CYS A 157 27.98 -25.77 -14.72
C CYS A 157 28.60 -24.36 -14.67
N GLY A 158 29.14 -23.94 -13.52
CA GLY A 158 29.69 -22.61 -13.33
C GLY A 158 28.62 -21.52 -13.30
N THR A 159 29.08 -20.27 -13.15
CA THR A 159 28.20 -19.10 -13.02
C THR A 159 27.42 -18.82 -14.31
N GLY A 160 26.12 -18.57 -14.20
CA GLY A 160 25.25 -18.19 -15.33
C GLY A 160 24.69 -19.37 -16.14
N LYS A 161 24.95 -20.60 -15.72
CA LYS A 161 24.39 -21.83 -16.31
C LYS A 161 23.70 -22.69 -15.25
N HIS A 162 22.81 -23.56 -15.71
CA HIS A 162 22.22 -24.63 -14.92
C HIS A 162 22.24 -25.94 -15.71
N CYS A 163 22.13 -27.05 -15.00
CA CYS A 163 21.93 -28.33 -15.66
C CYS A 163 20.48 -28.46 -16.13
N SER A 164 20.30 -28.73 -17.41
CA SER A 164 19.02 -29.08 -18.01
C SER A 164 19.24 -30.19 -19.03
N ASP A 165 18.40 -31.23 -18.96
CA ASP A 165 18.48 -32.44 -19.78
C ASP A 165 19.89 -33.08 -19.87
N GLY A 166 20.63 -33.06 -18.77
CA GLY A 166 21.97 -33.66 -18.70
C GLY A 166 23.08 -32.81 -19.31
N ALA A 167 22.84 -31.53 -19.59
CA ALA A 167 23.86 -30.59 -20.07
C ALA A 167 23.79 -29.25 -19.33
N CYS A 168 24.92 -28.56 -19.24
CA CYS A 168 25.03 -27.22 -18.70
C CYS A 168 24.63 -26.18 -19.75
N VAL A 169 23.41 -25.65 -19.60
CA VAL A 169 22.84 -24.63 -20.48
C VAL A 169 22.81 -23.28 -19.77
N ALA A 170 22.92 -22.19 -20.54
CA ALA A 170 22.79 -20.84 -19.98
C ALA A 170 21.38 -20.64 -19.40
N TYR A 171 21.27 -19.90 -18.29
CA TYR A 171 19.96 -19.38 -17.89
C TYR A 171 19.42 -18.50 -19.00
N THR A 172 18.16 -18.73 -19.37
CA THR A 172 17.43 -17.85 -20.26
C THR A 172 16.52 -16.97 -19.42
N CYS A 173 16.44 -15.69 -19.76
CA CYS A 173 15.44 -14.82 -19.16
C CYS A 173 14.06 -15.25 -19.63
N THR A 174 13.14 -15.38 -18.68
CA THR A 174 11.72 -15.66 -18.92
C THR A 174 10.89 -14.52 -18.38
N ASP A 175 9.85 -14.16 -19.11
CA ASP A 175 8.95 -13.06 -18.79
C ASP A 175 7.52 -13.58 -18.80
N SER A 176 6.74 -13.29 -17.76
CA SER A 176 5.44 -13.95 -17.57
C SER A 176 4.28 -13.27 -18.29
N ASP A 177 4.42 -12.00 -18.64
CA ASP A 177 3.46 -11.17 -19.40
C ASP A 177 3.92 -10.94 -20.86
N GLY A 178 5.18 -11.23 -21.18
CA GLY A 178 5.68 -11.27 -22.55
C GLY A 178 6.41 -10.01 -23.02
N GLY A 179 6.86 -9.14 -22.10
CA GLY A 179 7.76 -8.04 -22.43
C GLY A 179 7.44 -6.77 -21.67
N GLN A 180 7.16 -5.68 -22.39
CA GLN A 180 6.73 -4.42 -21.78
C GLN A 180 5.22 -4.29 -21.94
N GLU A 181 4.46 -4.98 -21.10
CA GLU A 181 3.01 -5.12 -21.20
C GLU A 181 2.32 -4.46 -20.00
N PRO A 182 2.15 -3.13 -20.00
CA PRO A 182 1.76 -2.38 -18.80
C PRO A 182 0.36 -2.70 -18.25
N GLY A 183 -0.47 -3.42 -19.01
CA GLY A 183 -1.81 -3.83 -18.58
C GLY A 183 -1.84 -5.16 -17.82
N GLU A 184 -0.73 -5.89 -17.78
CA GLU A 184 -0.61 -7.18 -17.11
C GLU A 184 0.53 -7.12 -16.09
N ALA A 185 0.34 -7.73 -14.92
CA ALA A 185 1.40 -7.82 -13.93
C ALA A 185 2.26 -9.04 -14.21
N GLY A 186 3.56 -8.86 -14.31
CA GLY A 186 4.50 -9.91 -14.63
C GLY A 186 5.73 -9.97 -13.74
N THR A 187 6.65 -10.84 -14.15
CA THR A 187 7.89 -11.14 -13.45
C THR A 187 8.94 -11.65 -14.42
N ALA A 188 9.94 -10.82 -14.71
CA ALA A 188 11.15 -11.24 -15.39
C ALA A 188 12.05 -12.06 -14.46
N SER A 189 12.51 -13.23 -14.93
CA SER A 189 13.29 -14.19 -14.15
C SER A 189 14.49 -14.74 -14.95
N ILE A 190 15.68 -14.73 -14.35
CA ILE A 190 16.89 -15.38 -14.88
C ILE A 190 17.57 -16.20 -13.76
N GLY A 191 17.43 -17.53 -13.84
CA GLY A 191 17.77 -18.41 -12.71
C GLY A 191 17.02 -17.99 -11.44
N ASP A 192 17.74 -17.80 -10.34
CA ASP A 192 17.15 -17.37 -9.06
C ASP A 192 16.85 -15.87 -8.98
N ASN A 193 17.35 -15.06 -9.91
CA ASN A 193 17.10 -13.62 -9.91
C ASN A 193 15.73 -13.33 -10.53
N ARG A 194 14.79 -12.91 -9.70
CA ARG A 194 13.41 -12.59 -10.07
C ARG A 194 13.12 -11.12 -9.78
N LYS A 195 12.45 -10.45 -10.73
CA LYS A 195 11.98 -9.07 -10.59
C LYS A 195 10.54 -8.99 -11.04
N THR A 196 9.68 -8.59 -10.13
CA THR A 196 8.23 -8.45 -10.34
C THR A 196 7.90 -6.99 -10.53
N ASP A 197 6.90 -6.71 -11.36
CA ASP A 197 6.47 -5.33 -11.60
C ASP A 197 5.94 -4.68 -10.34
N THR A 198 6.16 -3.38 -10.25
CA THR A 198 5.84 -2.63 -9.04
C THR A 198 5.24 -1.28 -9.37
N CYS A 199 4.31 -0.85 -8.55
CA CYS A 199 3.76 0.50 -8.63
C CYS A 199 4.62 1.49 -7.87
N SER A 200 4.71 2.71 -8.38
CA SER A 200 5.24 3.85 -7.64
C SER A 200 4.37 4.18 -6.44
N SER A 201 4.91 4.94 -5.49
CA SER A 201 4.19 5.32 -4.26
C SER A 201 2.92 6.15 -4.50
N ASP A 202 2.81 6.83 -5.65
CA ASP A 202 1.63 7.60 -6.07
C ASP A 202 0.69 6.79 -6.98
N ASN A 203 0.98 5.50 -7.24
CA ASN A 203 0.23 4.62 -8.14
C ASN A 203 0.01 5.21 -9.56
N ARG A 204 0.90 6.11 -10.02
CA ARG A 204 0.83 6.72 -11.35
C ARG A 204 1.80 6.13 -12.36
N LYS A 205 2.83 5.43 -11.88
CA LYS A 205 3.83 4.77 -12.71
C LYS A 205 3.99 3.34 -12.27
N MET A 206 4.26 2.46 -13.23
CA MET A 206 4.79 1.15 -12.94
C MET A 206 6.28 1.12 -13.29
N THR A 207 7.04 0.34 -12.52
CA THR A 207 8.33 -0.17 -12.94
C THR A 207 8.10 -1.54 -13.52
N GLU A 208 8.19 -1.61 -14.84
CA GLU A 208 8.11 -2.82 -15.64
C GLU A 208 9.46 -3.52 -15.63
N TYR A 209 9.52 -4.81 -15.32
CA TYR A 209 10.69 -5.65 -15.43
C TYR A 209 10.50 -6.68 -16.52
N TYR A 210 11.35 -6.63 -17.54
CA TYR A 210 11.16 -7.43 -18.74
C TYR A 210 12.46 -8.09 -19.23
N CYS A 211 12.32 -9.11 -20.08
CA CYS A 211 13.46 -9.76 -20.74
C CYS A 211 13.85 -9.06 -22.06
N ASP A 212 15.09 -8.57 -22.16
CA ASP A 212 15.60 -8.01 -23.42
C ASP A 212 15.97 -9.09 -24.46
N ALA A 213 16.18 -8.67 -25.71
CA ALA A 213 16.57 -9.57 -26.81
C ALA A 213 17.92 -10.29 -26.59
N SER A 214 18.73 -9.85 -25.62
CA SER A 214 19.98 -10.50 -25.24
C SER A 214 19.79 -11.46 -24.06
N GLY A 215 18.54 -11.67 -23.60
CA GLY A 215 18.20 -12.56 -22.50
C GLY A 215 18.55 -12.01 -21.13
N ASN A 216 18.59 -10.69 -20.93
CA ASN A 216 18.82 -10.06 -19.63
C ASN A 216 17.57 -9.38 -19.10
N ILE A 217 17.42 -9.37 -17.76
CA ILE A 217 16.40 -8.58 -17.09
C ILE A 217 16.73 -7.09 -17.24
N ARG A 218 15.77 -6.32 -17.75
CA ARG A 218 15.77 -4.86 -17.83
C ARG A 218 14.59 -4.30 -17.04
N ASN A 219 14.56 -2.97 -16.92
CA ASN A 219 13.36 -2.30 -16.46
C ASN A 219 13.06 -1.03 -17.25
N ALA A 220 11.79 -0.66 -17.26
CA ALA A 220 11.28 0.60 -17.79
C ALA A 220 10.33 1.22 -16.77
N SER A 221 10.26 2.55 -16.73
CA SER A 221 9.24 3.26 -15.96
C SER A 221 8.14 3.72 -16.92
N ILE A 222 6.95 3.14 -16.79
CA ILE A 222 5.80 3.40 -17.65
C ILE A 222 4.78 4.21 -16.84
N SER A 223 4.24 5.28 -17.44
CA SER A 223 3.16 6.06 -16.80
C SER A 223 1.81 5.50 -17.25
N CYS A 224 0.92 5.22 -16.30
CA CYS A 224 -0.43 4.77 -16.62
C CYS A 224 -1.23 5.90 -17.28
N ALA A 225 -2.23 5.56 -18.09
CA ALA A 225 -3.11 6.53 -18.71
C ALA A 225 -3.86 7.40 -17.68
N SER A 226 -4.51 8.47 -18.13
CA SER A 226 -5.22 9.42 -17.24
C SER A 226 -6.36 8.76 -16.46
N ASP A 227 -7.00 7.78 -17.05
CA ASP A 227 -8.12 6.97 -16.56
C ASP A 227 -7.70 5.64 -15.91
N GLU A 228 -6.40 5.39 -15.81
CA GLU A 228 -5.83 4.21 -15.17
C GLU A 228 -5.11 4.55 -13.87
N THR A 229 -4.93 3.56 -13.02
CA THR A 229 -4.05 3.60 -11.84
C THR A 229 -3.20 2.34 -11.81
N CYS A 230 -1.97 2.46 -11.32
CA CYS A 230 -1.14 1.28 -11.09
C CYS A 230 -1.65 0.56 -9.85
N ARG A 231 -2.03 -0.71 -10.00
CA ARG A 231 -2.40 -1.59 -8.90
C ARG A 231 -1.77 -2.95 -9.11
N ASP A 232 -1.15 -3.47 -8.05
CA ASP A 232 -0.51 -4.80 -8.04
C ASP A 232 0.48 -5.04 -9.19
N GLY A 233 1.19 -3.97 -9.61
CA GLY A 233 2.16 -4.06 -10.70
C GLY A 233 1.53 -4.12 -12.09
N ALA A 234 0.35 -3.53 -12.30
CA ALA A 234 -0.24 -3.31 -13.62
C ALA A 234 -1.01 -1.98 -13.66
N CYS A 235 -1.02 -1.31 -14.80
CA CYS A 235 -1.95 -0.22 -15.10
C CYS A 235 -3.33 -0.81 -15.38
N VAL A 236 -4.28 -0.50 -14.50
CA VAL A 236 -5.67 -0.97 -14.61
C VAL A 236 -6.60 0.22 -14.59
N GLU A 237 -7.80 0.07 -15.17
CA GLU A 237 -8.83 1.10 -15.11
C GLU A 237 -9.06 1.54 -13.65
N ALA A 238 -8.98 2.85 -13.43
CA ALA A 238 -9.20 3.41 -12.10
C ALA A 238 -10.68 3.21 -11.73
N ALA A 239 -10.93 2.72 -10.52
CA ALA A 239 -12.29 2.73 -9.99
C ALA A 239 -12.66 4.18 -9.62
N CYS A 240 -13.85 4.60 -9.99
CA CYS A 240 -14.41 5.83 -9.47
C CYS A 240 -14.71 5.64 -7.98
N THR A 241 -14.22 6.54 -7.13
CA THR A 241 -14.54 6.56 -5.70
C THR A 241 -15.18 7.89 -5.33
N ASP A 242 -16.17 7.82 -4.47
CA ASP A 242 -16.96 8.95 -4.01
C ASP A 242 -16.99 8.89 -2.47
N SER A 243 -16.51 9.94 -1.81
CA SER A 243 -16.27 9.92 -0.36
C SER A 243 -17.53 10.11 0.48
N ASP A 244 -18.63 10.61 -0.09
CA ASP A 244 -19.89 10.81 0.63
C ASP A 244 -20.97 9.78 0.25
N GLY A 245 -20.71 9.00 -0.80
CA GLY A 245 -21.47 7.81 -1.14
C GLY A 245 -22.51 8.01 -2.22
N GLY A 246 -22.37 9.01 -3.08
CA GLY A 246 -23.13 9.13 -4.32
C GLY A 246 -23.66 10.53 -4.52
N GLN A 247 -24.98 10.66 -4.71
CA GLN A 247 -25.63 11.96 -4.83
C GLN A 247 -26.16 12.39 -3.47
N THR A 248 -25.33 13.00 -2.63
CA THR A 248 -25.66 13.41 -1.27
C THR A 248 -25.56 14.92 -1.08
N LYS A 249 -26.69 15.56 -0.76
CA LYS A 249 -26.71 17.01 -0.50
C LYS A 249 -26.31 17.41 0.93
N GLY A 250 -26.11 16.45 1.83
CA GLY A 250 -25.97 16.70 3.28
C GLY A 250 -24.54 16.59 3.80
N THR A 251 -23.59 16.19 2.96
CA THR A 251 -22.18 16.00 3.30
C THR A 251 -21.40 16.43 2.08
N ALA A 252 -20.30 17.16 2.28
CA ALA A 252 -19.44 17.53 1.16
C ALA A 252 -18.46 16.39 0.94
N GLY A 253 -18.43 15.85 -0.27
CA GLY A 253 -17.57 14.79 -0.72
C GLY A 253 -16.54 15.23 -1.75
N ASN A 254 -15.69 14.27 -2.11
CA ASN A 254 -14.73 14.36 -3.19
C ASN A 254 -14.82 13.09 -4.04
N THR A 255 -15.13 13.27 -5.31
CA THR A 255 -15.23 12.21 -6.29
C THR A 255 -13.95 12.13 -7.11
N THR A 256 -13.34 10.94 -7.15
CA THR A 256 -12.02 10.68 -7.73
C THR A 256 -12.07 9.55 -8.77
N LEU A 257 -11.45 9.75 -9.93
CA LEU A 257 -11.24 8.76 -10.98
C LEU A 257 -9.84 8.96 -11.59
N GLY A 258 -8.92 8.05 -11.29
CA GLY A 258 -7.51 8.17 -11.72
C GLY A 258 -6.86 9.42 -11.11
N THR A 259 -6.44 10.37 -11.94
CA THR A 259 -5.92 11.68 -11.50
C THR A 259 -6.97 12.77 -11.36
N THR A 260 -8.18 12.52 -11.82
CA THR A 260 -9.24 13.53 -11.84
C THR A 260 -9.96 13.49 -10.51
N SER A 261 -10.07 14.65 -9.85
CA SER A 261 -10.73 14.81 -8.56
C SER A 261 -11.63 16.03 -8.62
N HIS A 262 -12.87 15.88 -8.18
CA HIS A 262 -13.84 16.97 -8.07
C HIS A 262 -14.47 16.96 -6.69
N THR A 263 -14.51 18.13 -6.07
CA THR A 263 -15.09 18.33 -4.73
C THR A 263 -16.42 19.03 -4.85
N ASP A 264 -17.39 18.63 -4.03
CA ASP A 264 -18.69 19.26 -3.99
C ASP A 264 -18.59 20.72 -3.60
N SER A 265 -19.47 21.52 -4.17
CA SER A 265 -19.38 22.98 -4.05
C SER A 265 -20.77 23.61 -4.05
N CYS A 266 -20.87 24.84 -3.55
CA CYS A 266 -22.14 25.55 -3.61
C CYS A 266 -22.35 26.15 -4.99
N TYR A 267 -23.32 25.59 -5.72
CA TYR A 267 -23.78 26.19 -6.98
C TYR A 267 -24.55 27.50 -6.72
N SER A 268 -25.33 27.53 -5.64
CA SER A 268 -26.01 28.71 -5.12
C SER A 268 -26.19 28.59 -3.61
N ASN A 269 -26.78 29.62 -2.97
CA ASN A 269 -27.11 29.56 -1.54
C ASN A 269 -28.14 28.47 -1.18
N THR A 270 -28.88 27.92 -2.15
CA THR A 270 -29.92 26.92 -1.92
C THR A 270 -29.67 25.61 -2.68
N SER A 271 -28.50 25.44 -3.30
CA SER A 271 -28.18 24.21 -4.04
C SER A 271 -26.68 23.87 -4.05
N VAL A 272 -26.40 22.58 -3.94
CA VAL A 272 -25.07 21.96 -4.04
C VAL A 272 -24.83 21.53 -5.48
N LEU A 273 -23.66 21.85 -6.05
CA LEU A 273 -23.09 21.19 -7.22
C LEU A 273 -22.37 19.94 -6.71
N GLU A 274 -22.95 18.81 -7.05
CA GLU A 274 -22.60 17.48 -6.58
C GLU A 274 -21.80 16.74 -7.65
N TYR A 275 -20.65 16.19 -7.29
CA TYR A 275 -19.89 15.26 -8.12
C TYR A 275 -19.97 13.86 -7.55
N TYR A 276 -20.35 12.89 -8.37
CA TYR A 276 -20.60 11.52 -7.93
C TYR A 276 -20.11 10.48 -8.94
N CYS A 277 -19.94 9.25 -8.46
CA CYS A 277 -19.56 8.13 -9.32
C CYS A 277 -20.76 7.53 -10.06
N SER A 278 -20.70 7.53 -11.40
CA SER A 278 -21.64 6.88 -12.30
C SER A 278 -21.04 5.63 -12.97
N ALA A 279 -21.85 4.87 -13.71
CA ALA A 279 -21.37 3.75 -14.53
C ALA A 279 -20.36 4.17 -15.63
N SER A 280 -20.33 5.45 -16.00
CA SER A 280 -19.44 6.02 -17.01
C SER A 280 -18.29 6.84 -16.43
N GLY A 281 -18.07 6.79 -15.11
CA GLY A 281 -17.06 7.59 -14.41
C GLY A 281 -17.65 8.76 -13.62
N ILE A 282 -16.88 9.83 -13.42
CA ILE A 282 -17.34 11.03 -12.69
C ILE A 282 -18.50 11.68 -13.43
N SER A 283 -19.56 12.00 -12.72
CA SER A 283 -20.70 12.78 -13.21
C SER A 283 -21.03 13.90 -12.23
N GLU A 284 -21.77 14.90 -12.70
CA GLU A 284 -22.20 16.02 -11.86
C GLU A 284 -23.72 16.21 -11.90
N THR A 285 -24.29 16.72 -10.82
CA THR A 285 -25.71 17.11 -10.73
C THR A 285 -25.86 18.30 -9.79
N THR A 286 -27.01 18.96 -9.80
CA THR A 286 -27.33 20.04 -8.85
C THR A 286 -28.45 19.58 -7.92
N LEU A 287 -28.20 19.59 -6.62
CA LEU A 287 -29.15 19.16 -5.59
C LEU A 287 -29.65 20.35 -4.78
N THR A 288 -30.97 20.54 -4.71
CA THR A 288 -31.59 21.62 -3.94
C THR A 288 -31.68 21.28 -2.45
N CYS A 289 -31.27 22.23 -1.60
CA CYS A 289 -31.40 22.11 -0.15
C CYS A 289 -32.87 22.11 0.27
N ASP A 290 -33.18 21.36 1.32
CA ASP A 290 -34.54 21.34 1.89
C ASP A 290 -34.87 22.68 2.56
N SER A 291 -36.17 22.94 2.76
CA SER A 291 -36.63 24.14 3.46
C SER A 291 -35.95 24.24 4.84
N GLY A 292 -35.31 25.38 5.13
CA GLY A 292 -34.56 25.63 6.38
C GLY A 292 -33.08 25.23 6.34
N TYR A 293 -32.57 24.82 5.16
CA TYR A 293 -31.16 24.52 4.91
C TYR A 293 -30.61 25.42 3.80
N TYR A 294 -29.32 25.71 3.85
CA TYR A 294 -28.60 26.47 2.82
C TYR A 294 -27.28 25.78 2.50
N CYS A 295 -26.75 26.02 1.30
CA CYS A 295 -25.46 25.46 0.95
C CYS A 295 -24.34 26.21 1.67
N ASN A 296 -23.53 25.47 2.41
CA ASN A 296 -22.31 25.92 3.05
C ASN A 296 -21.20 24.89 2.79
N ALA A 297 -20.06 25.36 2.30
CA ALA A 297 -18.87 24.52 2.04
C ALA A 297 -19.15 23.22 1.25
N GLY A 298 -20.04 23.28 0.25
CA GLY A 298 -20.37 22.13 -0.60
C GLY A 298 -21.43 21.18 -0.03
N ALA A 299 -22.08 21.50 1.10
CA ALA A 299 -23.16 20.70 1.67
C ALA A 299 -24.34 21.58 2.12
N CYS A 300 -25.54 21.01 2.15
CA CYS A 300 -26.71 21.63 2.77
C CYS A 300 -26.59 21.55 4.29
N ALA A 301 -26.27 22.68 4.91
CA ALA A 301 -26.24 22.84 6.36
C ALA A 301 -27.56 23.44 6.85
N ARG A 302 -28.01 23.01 8.03
CA ARG A 302 -29.17 23.63 8.68
C ARG A 302 -28.77 25.04 9.09
N VAL A 303 -29.72 25.97 9.03
CA VAL A 303 -29.55 27.26 9.68
C VAL A 303 -29.50 27.02 11.20
N SER A 304 -28.29 26.89 11.76
CA SER A 304 -28.09 27.06 13.20
C SER A 304 -28.01 28.56 13.44
N CYS A 305 -29.12 29.14 13.88
CA CYS A 305 -29.03 30.39 14.63
C CYS A 305 -28.20 30.06 15.88
N PHE A 306 -27.01 30.62 15.95
CA PHE A 306 -26.19 30.56 17.14
C PHE A 306 -26.85 31.45 18.19
N ASP A 307 -27.47 30.86 19.21
CA ASP A 307 -27.75 31.54 20.48
C ASP A 307 -26.41 31.62 21.22
N ASN A 308 -25.64 32.67 20.93
CA ASN A 308 -24.39 32.96 21.65
C ASN A 308 -24.73 33.80 22.88
N GLU A 309 -25.24 33.17 23.94
CA GLU A 309 -25.33 33.81 25.26
C GLU A 309 -24.07 33.60 26.13
N GLU A 310 -23.04 32.89 25.65
CA GLU A 310 -21.80 32.72 26.41
C GLU A 310 -20.62 33.51 25.82
N ASN A 311 -20.24 34.57 26.54
CA ASN A 311 -18.94 35.26 26.56
C ASN A 311 -18.24 35.49 25.20
N LEU A 312 -18.62 36.58 24.54
CA LEU A 312 -17.71 37.29 23.64
C LEU A 312 -16.74 38.13 24.49
N ASP A 313 -15.44 37.89 24.29
CA ASP A 313 -14.33 38.67 24.85
C ASP A 313 -14.33 40.08 24.21
N ILE A 314 -14.42 41.14 25.03
CA ILE A 314 -14.92 42.48 24.64
C ILE A 314 -13.80 43.46 24.24
N ASP A 315 -12.62 42.98 23.85
CA ASP A 315 -11.52 43.85 23.40
C ASP A 315 -11.55 44.18 21.89
N ASP A 316 -12.48 43.59 21.13
CA ASP A 316 -12.74 43.93 19.73
C ASP A 316 -14.06 44.72 19.62
N GLN A 317 -14.02 45.91 18.98
CA GLN A 317 -15.20 46.74 18.76
C GLN A 317 -16.18 46.04 17.81
N TYR A 318 -17.26 45.50 18.37
CA TYR A 318 -18.40 44.96 17.62
C TYR A 318 -19.52 46.01 17.52
N TRP A 319 -20.28 45.95 16.43
CA TRP A 319 -21.41 46.84 16.18
C TRP A 319 -22.72 46.03 16.23
N PHE A 320 -23.72 46.49 16.99
CA PHE A 320 -24.98 45.78 17.22
C PHE A 320 -26.20 46.59 16.74
N ALA A 321 -27.24 45.95 16.20
CA ALA A 321 -28.58 46.52 16.07
C ALA A 321 -29.70 45.46 15.94
N PHE A 322 -30.86 45.72 16.55
CA PHE A 322 -32.01 44.81 16.76
C PHE A 322 -33.22 45.15 15.86
N LYS A 323 -34.30 44.33 15.90
CA LYS A 323 -35.61 44.71 15.34
C LYS A 323 -36.83 44.48 16.24
N THR A 324 -37.62 45.57 16.33
CA THR A 324 -38.97 45.84 16.84
C THR A 324 -39.24 45.81 18.35
N ALA A 325 -39.72 46.96 18.84
CA ALA A 325 -40.07 47.33 20.23
C ALA A 325 -38.96 47.19 21.28
N SER A 326 -37.79 46.70 20.90
CA SER A 326 -36.59 46.64 21.73
C SER A 326 -35.89 47.98 21.78
N SER A 327 -35.48 48.36 22.97
CA SER A 327 -34.58 49.47 23.19
C SER A 327 -33.13 49.06 22.89
N LEU A 328 -32.36 49.97 22.32
CA LEU A 328 -30.92 49.90 22.12
C LEU A 328 -30.24 50.62 23.29
N THR A 329 -29.40 49.94 24.07
CA THR A 329 -28.52 50.63 25.02
C THR A 329 -27.20 50.92 24.32
N LEU A 330 -26.82 52.20 24.22
CA LEU A 330 -25.49 52.63 23.75
C LEU A 330 -24.69 53.13 24.95
N TYR A 331 -23.43 52.74 25.04
CA TYR A 331 -22.47 53.31 25.97
C TYR A 331 -21.67 54.45 25.32
N VAL A 332 -21.15 55.37 26.15
CA VAL A 332 -20.34 56.49 25.67
C VAL A 332 -19.15 55.99 24.82
N GLY A 333 -19.05 56.50 23.59
CA GLY A 333 -18.03 56.11 22.61
C GLY A 333 -18.46 55.01 21.64
N GLU A 334 -19.61 54.36 21.87
CA GLU A 334 -20.18 53.41 20.94
C GLU A 334 -20.95 54.09 19.81
N LYS A 335 -21.13 53.37 18.70
CA LYS A 335 -22.01 53.75 17.59
C LYS A 335 -22.84 52.56 17.15
N ALA A 336 -23.92 52.81 16.41
CA ALA A 336 -24.76 51.79 15.81
C ALA A 336 -25.21 52.27 14.43
N GLN A 337 -25.19 51.39 13.42
CA GLN A 337 -25.68 51.73 12.09
C GLN A 337 -27.21 51.79 12.11
N ILE A 338 -27.79 52.89 11.64
CA ILE A 338 -29.24 53.13 11.72
C ILE A 338 -29.95 53.05 10.36
N ASP A 339 -29.34 53.54 9.28
CA ASP A 339 -29.87 53.41 7.92
C ASP A 339 -28.76 53.63 6.88
N GLY A 340 -28.51 52.65 6.00
CA GLY A 340 -27.58 52.80 4.89
C GLY A 340 -26.20 53.29 5.31
N ASP A 341 -25.84 54.51 4.93
CA ASP A 341 -24.54 55.12 5.23
C ASP A 341 -24.51 55.90 6.57
N TYR A 342 -25.57 55.82 7.39
CA TYR A 342 -25.71 56.58 8.63
C TYR A 342 -25.51 55.73 9.90
N TYR A 343 -24.82 56.31 10.88
CA TYR A 343 -24.54 55.73 12.19
C TYR A 343 -24.94 56.68 13.31
N LEU A 344 -25.52 56.16 14.38
CA LEU A 344 -25.82 56.88 15.62
C LEU A 344 -24.75 56.57 16.66
N GLY A 345 -24.04 57.57 17.17
CA GLY A 345 -23.14 57.40 18.31
C GLY A 345 -23.62 58.15 19.55
N LEU A 346 -23.26 57.61 20.72
CA LEU A 346 -23.42 58.30 21.99
C LEU A 346 -22.08 58.93 22.38
N ASP A 347 -22.02 60.25 22.33
CA ASP A 347 -20.76 60.98 22.52
C ASP A 347 -20.54 61.37 23.99
N SER A 348 -21.60 61.76 24.70
CA SER A 348 -21.55 62.02 26.15
C SER A 348 -22.91 61.81 26.80
N VAL A 349 -22.89 61.59 28.11
CA VAL A 349 -24.05 61.68 28.99
C VAL A 349 -23.70 62.68 30.08
N ASP A 350 -24.49 63.72 30.23
CA ASP A 350 -24.24 64.85 31.14
C ASP A 350 -25.51 65.25 31.90
N GLY A 351 -25.38 65.90 33.05
CA GLY A 351 -26.53 66.44 33.80
C GLY A 351 -26.47 66.21 35.31
N THR A 352 -27.62 66.32 35.97
CA THR A 352 -27.82 65.97 37.38
C THR A 352 -29.02 65.04 37.51
N GLU A 353 -29.09 64.23 38.57
CA GLU A 353 -30.19 63.28 38.81
C GLU A 353 -31.58 63.94 38.60
N GLY A 354 -32.33 63.46 37.60
CA GLY A 354 -33.64 63.95 37.18
C GLY A 354 -33.64 65.04 36.09
N ASP A 355 -32.48 65.38 35.53
CA ASP A 355 -32.27 66.30 34.41
C ASP A 355 -31.06 65.82 33.58
N GLU A 356 -31.06 64.51 33.26
CA GLU A 356 -30.01 63.87 32.46
C GLU A 356 -30.22 64.13 30.96
N THR A 357 -29.10 64.42 30.29
CA THR A 357 -29.01 64.74 28.86
C THR A 357 -28.02 63.81 28.18
N ALA A 358 -28.34 63.31 27.00
CA ALA A 358 -27.47 62.50 26.17
C ALA A 358 -27.13 63.25 24.89
N THR A 359 -25.83 63.36 24.58
CA THR A 359 -25.35 63.93 23.32
C THR A 359 -25.26 62.82 22.28
N LEU A 360 -26.14 62.84 21.30
CA LEU A 360 -26.17 61.87 20.21
C LEU A 360 -25.65 62.50 18.92
N THR A 361 -24.81 61.77 18.20
CA THR A 361 -24.30 62.20 16.89
C THR A 361 -24.69 61.23 15.82
N ILE A 362 -25.24 61.75 14.72
CA ILE A 362 -25.41 61.01 13.49
C ILE A 362 -24.19 61.26 12.59
N TYR A 363 -23.51 60.18 12.24
CA TYR A 363 -22.39 60.17 11.32
C TYR A 363 -22.87 59.64 9.97
N ASP A 364 -22.62 60.36 8.88
CA ASP A 364 -22.67 59.75 7.54
C ASP A 364 -21.35 59.03 7.19
N LYS A 365 -21.31 58.36 6.03
CA LYS A 365 -20.11 57.68 5.52
C LYS A 365 -18.90 58.59 5.28
N ASP A 366 -19.13 59.89 5.12
CA ASP A 366 -18.10 60.90 4.83
C ASP A 366 -17.62 61.56 6.15
N GLY A 367 -18.20 61.15 7.29
CA GLY A 367 -17.90 61.65 8.62
C GLY A 367 -18.47 63.04 8.88
N GLU A 368 -19.47 63.48 8.10
CA GLU A 368 -20.24 64.68 8.40
C GLU A 368 -21.20 64.38 9.56
N VAL A 369 -21.30 65.34 10.47
CA VAL A 369 -21.80 65.17 11.84
C VAL A 369 -22.97 66.12 12.03
N ASP A 370 -24.14 65.59 12.31
CA ASP A 370 -25.17 66.37 13.01
C ASP A 370 -25.28 65.84 14.44
N THR A 371 -25.14 66.75 15.41
CA THR A 371 -25.13 66.43 16.84
C THR A 371 -26.35 67.07 17.47
N CYS A 372 -27.11 66.27 18.22
CA CYS A 372 -28.27 66.73 18.95
C CYS A 372 -28.19 66.27 20.42
N ASP A 373 -28.44 67.21 21.34
CA ASP A 373 -28.60 66.93 22.77
C ASP A 373 -30.06 66.51 23.02
N VAL A 374 -30.27 65.42 23.74
CA VAL A 374 -31.60 64.85 24.00
C VAL A 374 -31.81 64.57 25.47
N ASP A 375 -32.91 65.07 26.02
CA ASP A 375 -33.30 64.85 27.41
C ASP A 375 -34.10 63.55 27.57
N ASN A 376 -34.05 62.95 28.76
CA ASN A 376 -34.77 61.70 29.04
C ASN A 376 -36.29 61.86 28.85
N GLY A 377 -36.89 61.02 27.99
CA GLY A 377 -38.33 61.01 27.73
C GLY A 377 -38.83 62.03 26.70
N GLU A 378 -37.93 62.75 26.01
CA GLU A 378 -38.31 63.54 24.85
C GLU A 378 -38.49 62.67 23.59
N ASP A 379 -39.69 62.74 23.00
CA ASP A 379 -39.97 62.15 21.69
C ASP A 379 -39.41 63.07 20.60
N THR A 380 -38.26 62.66 20.07
CA THR A 380 -37.55 63.42 19.04
C THR A 380 -37.91 62.84 17.68
N SER A 381 -39.17 63.08 17.31
CA SER A 381 -39.74 62.72 16.00
C SER A 381 -39.00 63.28 14.77
N ASN A 382 -37.94 64.06 14.97
CA ASN A 382 -37.05 64.55 13.94
C ASN A 382 -35.65 64.87 14.50
N LEU A 383 -34.97 63.87 15.07
CA LEU A 383 -33.57 64.05 15.46
C LEU A 383 -32.75 64.46 14.24
N CYS A 384 -32.01 65.55 14.40
CA CYS A 384 -30.95 65.92 13.48
C CYS A 384 -31.41 66.03 11.99
N GLY A 385 -32.67 66.42 11.75
CA GLY A 385 -33.19 66.87 10.45
C GLY A 385 -33.48 65.81 9.36
N GLU A 386 -33.12 64.54 9.58
CA GLU A 386 -33.12 63.50 8.52
C GLU A 386 -34.36 62.58 8.53
N GLY A 387 -35.42 62.93 9.28
CA GLY A 387 -36.68 62.18 9.26
C GLY A 387 -36.62 60.80 9.94
N ILE A 388 -35.61 60.59 10.79
CA ILE A 388 -35.48 59.41 11.65
C ILE A 388 -36.13 59.73 13.00
N SER A 389 -37.08 58.91 13.43
CA SER A 389 -37.75 59.04 14.73
C SER A 389 -37.08 58.12 15.74
N LEU A 390 -36.41 58.69 16.74
CA LEU A 390 -35.89 57.95 17.89
C LEU A 390 -36.45 58.55 19.18
N GLU A 391 -36.58 57.72 20.21
CA GLU A 391 -37.02 58.08 21.55
C GLU A 391 -35.94 57.65 22.53
N VAL A 392 -35.37 58.58 23.31
CA VAL A 392 -34.49 58.22 24.42
C VAL A 392 -35.35 57.87 25.62
N THR A 393 -35.37 56.59 25.95
CA THR A 393 -36.22 55.97 26.97
C THR A 393 -35.58 55.90 28.35
N ASP A 394 -34.25 55.99 28.43
CA ASP A 394 -33.50 55.97 29.69
C ASP A 394 -32.09 56.53 29.50
N ILE A 395 -31.53 57.13 30.54
CA ILE A 395 -30.17 57.68 30.56
C ILE A 395 -29.55 57.39 31.94
N SER A 396 -28.34 56.82 31.98
CA SER A 396 -27.59 56.58 33.22
C SER A 396 -26.26 57.34 33.21
N LEU A 397 -26.08 58.23 34.19
CA LEU A 397 -24.83 58.95 34.43
C LEU A 397 -23.76 58.05 35.04
N ASP A 398 -24.14 57.11 35.90
CA ASP A 398 -23.20 56.24 36.62
C ASP A 398 -22.60 55.15 35.71
N ASP A 399 -23.41 54.67 34.76
CA ASP A 399 -23.03 53.60 33.83
C ASP A 399 -22.70 54.13 32.42
N GLU A 400 -22.74 55.46 32.23
CA GLU A 400 -22.44 56.17 30.97
C GLU A 400 -23.18 55.58 29.75
N TYR A 401 -24.50 55.40 29.84
CA TYR A 401 -25.33 54.90 28.73
C TYR A 401 -26.60 55.71 28.47
N ALA A 402 -27.08 55.62 27.23
CA ALA A 402 -28.41 56.06 26.83
C ALA A 402 -29.17 54.90 26.15
N ARG A 403 -30.45 54.77 26.45
CA ARG A 403 -31.32 53.72 25.93
C ARG A 403 -32.32 54.29 24.95
N ILE A 404 -32.22 53.89 23.69
CA ILE A 404 -32.87 54.52 22.54
C ILE A 404 -33.85 53.54 21.88
N ARG A 405 -35.04 53.99 21.51
CA ARG A 405 -36.05 53.21 20.78
C ARG A 405 -36.33 53.86 19.43
N GLY A 406 -36.43 53.07 18.35
CA GLY A 406 -36.68 53.60 17.00
C GLY A 406 -37.38 52.61 16.06
N ASP A 407 -38.01 53.15 15.01
CA ASP A 407 -38.74 52.40 13.98
C ASP A 407 -37.84 52.11 12.75
N LEU A 408 -36.89 51.17 12.86
CA LEU A 408 -35.93 50.84 11.78
C LEU A 408 -36.15 49.43 11.17
N ALA A 409 -35.84 49.26 9.88
CA ALA A 409 -36.38 48.17 9.05
C ALA A 409 -35.42 47.05 8.56
N TYR A 410 -34.09 47.19 8.55
CA TYR A 410 -33.17 46.16 8.01
C TYR A 410 -31.78 46.15 8.68
N LEU A 411 -31.04 45.01 8.61
CA LEU A 411 -29.77 44.76 9.33
C LEU A 411 -28.68 44.14 8.42
N GLN A 412 -27.41 44.56 8.58
CA GLN A 412 -26.19 43.93 8.02
C GLN A 412 -25.03 43.98 9.03
N ILE A 413 -24.08 43.04 8.93
CA ILE A 413 -22.93 42.89 9.85
C ILE A 413 -21.61 43.07 9.08
N TYR A 414 -20.63 43.75 9.67
CA TYR A 414 -19.27 43.95 9.11
C TYR A 414 -18.18 43.60 10.14
N SER A 415 -17.05 43.07 9.66
CA SER A 415 -15.78 43.00 10.40
C SER A 415 -14.78 44.04 9.86
N GLN A 416 -13.78 44.40 10.67
CA GLN A 416 -12.83 45.49 10.40
C GLN A 416 -11.95 45.29 9.15
N ASP A 417 -11.87 44.06 8.64
CA ASP A 417 -11.14 43.65 7.44
C ASP A 417 -11.96 43.80 6.13
N GLY A 418 -13.20 44.27 6.20
CA GLY A 418 -14.04 44.53 5.02
C GLY A 418 -14.61 43.27 4.36
N THR A 419 -14.55 42.12 5.05
CA THR A 419 -15.09 40.87 4.54
C THR A 419 -16.61 40.84 4.71
N VAL A 420 -17.34 41.08 3.63
CA VAL A 420 -18.82 41.04 3.62
C VAL A 420 -19.29 39.59 3.67
N THR A 421 -19.87 39.18 4.80
CA THR A 421 -20.76 38.01 4.81
C THR A 421 -22.18 38.49 4.58
N THR A 422 -22.61 38.52 3.32
CA THR A 422 -23.99 38.91 2.96
C THR A 422 -24.96 37.86 3.49
N TYR A 423 -25.70 38.17 4.55
CA TYR A 423 -26.82 37.36 4.99
C TYR A 423 -28.09 37.82 4.26
N ASN A 424 -28.57 37.00 3.34
CA ASN A 424 -29.84 37.23 2.65
C ASN A 424 -30.70 35.96 2.80
N GLY A 425 -31.68 36.02 3.70
CA GLY A 425 -32.68 34.98 3.89
C GLY A 425 -33.90 35.48 4.69
N PRO A 426 -35.12 35.44 4.12
CA PRO A 426 -36.35 35.72 4.85
C PRO A 426 -36.76 34.47 5.63
N GLY A 427 -36.78 34.50 6.97
CA GLY A 427 -37.25 33.32 7.71
C GLY A 427 -37.13 33.30 9.23
N CYS A 428 -36.47 34.26 9.87
CA CYS A 428 -36.40 34.27 11.33
C CYS A 428 -37.52 35.13 11.93
N MET A 429 -38.75 34.61 12.01
CA MET A 429 -39.78 35.05 12.98
C MET A 429 -40.83 33.96 13.22
N LYS A 430 -40.91 33.51 14.47
CA LYS A 430 -42.18 33.24 15.16
C LYS A 430 -42.01 33.64 16.63
N ALA A 431 -42.37 34.88 16.94
CA ALA A 431 -42.74 35.28 18.28
C ALA A 431 -44.26 35.29 18.31
N ASP A 432 -44.87 34.34 19.02
CA ASP A 432 -46.25 34.38 19.49
C ASP A 432 -46.37 33.28 20.56
N GLU A 433 -46.27 33.66 21.84
CA GLU A 433 -47.29 33.38 22.87
C GLU A 433 -46.81 33.89 24.23
N TYR A 434 -47.31 35.06 24.60
CA TYR A 434 -47.55 35.43 26.00
C TYR A 434 -49.03 35.08 26.25
N ASP A 435 -49.34 34.23 27.22
CA ASP A 435 -50.55 34.42 28.03
C ASP A 435 -50.45 33.75 29.42
N ILE A 436 -51.24 34.34 30.28
CA ILE A 436 -51.28 34.37 31.74
C ILE A 436 -51.87 33.09 32.35
N ASP A 437 -51.42 32.82 33.57
CA ASP A 437 -51.93 31.87 34.56
C ASP A 437 -53.45 31.68 34.57
N THR A 438 -53.95 30.44 34.41
CA THR A 438 -55.15 29.91 35.10
C THR A 438 -55.25 28.38 35.03
N GLU A 439 -55.84 27.84 36.11
CA GLU A 439 -56.06 26.45 36.52
C GLU A 439 -56.47 25.38 35.46
N THR A 440 -55.94 24.17 35.69
CA THR A 440 -56.45 22.83 35.32
C THR A 440 -56.68 22.48 33.85
N SER A 441 -55.83 21.62 33.29
CA SER A 441 -56.29 20.39 32.64
C SER A 441 -55.16 19.38 32.43
N THR A 442 -55.52 18.12 32.58
CA THR A 442 -54.69 16.92 32.53
C THR A 442 -54.47 16.46 31.09
N PHE A 443 -53.23 16.10 30.73
CA PHE A 443 -52.97 15.27 29.56
C PHE A 443 -51.77 14.33 29.80
N TYR A 444 -51.98 13.03 29.59
CA TYR A 444 -50.94 12.00 29.62
C TYR A 444 -50.32 11.83 28.23
N PRO A 445 -49.01 11.54 28.16
CA PRO A 445 -48.64 10.34 27.43
C PRO A 445 -47.62 9.43 28.12
N LYS A 446 -47.80 8.16 27.77
CA LYS A 446 -47.07 6.92 28.02
C LYS A 446 -45.54 7.04 28.03
N LEU A 447 -44.93 6.51 29.11
CA LEU A 447 -43.49 6.33 29.37
C LEU A 447 -42.74 5.48 28.33
N VAL A 448 -41.53 5.94 27.95
CA VAL A 448 -40.30 5.12 27.92
C VAL A 448 -39.08 6.03 28.22
N SER A 449 -38.22 5.60 29.17
CA SER A 449 -36.96 6.18 29.68
C SER A 449 -37.02 7.56 30.37
N SER A 450 -36.71 7.58 31.67
CA SER A 450 -36.75 8.75 32.55
C SER A 450 -35.47 9.57 32.49
N THR A 451 -35.57 10.79 31.95
CA THR A 451 -34.64 11.90 32.16
C THR A 451 -35.39 12.93 33.02
N VAL A 452 -34.83 13.35 34.15
CA VAL A 452 -35.41 14.41 34.98
C VAL A 452 -34.79 15.73 34.52
N LYS A 453 -35.64 16.69 34.15
CA LYS A 453 -35.21 18.04 33.76
C LYS A 453 -35.54 18.97 34.91
N MET A 454 -34.52 19.53 35.54
CA MET A 454 -34.64 20.71 36.40
C MET A 454 -33.77 21.81 35.79
N LEU A 455 -34.23 23.05 35.89
CA LEU A 455 -33.58 24.31 35.47
C LEU A 455 -32.18 24.12 34.82
N GLY A 456 -32.14 24.12 33.49
CA GLY A 456 -30.89 24.24 32.72
C GLY A 456 -29.99 23.01 32.56
N ALA A 457 -29.97 22.03 33.49
CA ALA A 457 -28.97 20.96 33.46
C ALA A 457 -29.53 19.53 33.18
N LEU A 458 -28.71 18.69 32.53
CA LEU A 458 -29.00 17.30 32.19
C LEU A 458 -28.39 16.36 33.24
N TYR A 459 -29.22 15.73 34.08
CA TYR A 459 -28.75 14.80 35.11
C TYR A 459 -28.87 13.34 34.66
N ARG A 460 -27.84 12.53 34.97
CA ARG A 460 -27.89 11.06 34.82
C ARG A 460 -27.95 10.38 36.18
N VAL A 461 -29.02 9.61 36.41
CA VAL A 461 -29.13 8.70 37.55
C VAL A 461 -28.39 7.42 37.18
N SER A 462 -27.25 7.16 37.82
CA SER A 462 -26.37 6.05 37.45
C SER A 462 -26.77 4.73 38.12
N SER A 463 -27.39 4.74 39.30
CA SER A 463 -28.08 3.55 39.86
C SER A 463 -29.02 3.88 41.02
N VAL A 464 -29.99 2.99 41.27
CA VAL A 464 -30.85 2.98 42.47
C VAL A 464 -30.75 1.60 43.10
N GLU A 465 -30.10 1.47 44.26
CA GLU A 465 -30.03 0.21 44.99
C GLU A 465 -30.86 0.26 46.28
N ASN A 466 -31.84 -0.65 46.39
CA ASN A 466 -32.53 -1.03 47.62
C ASN A 466 -33.07 0.09 48.52
N ASN A 467 -33.76 1.07 47.93
CA ASN A 467 -34.65 2.01 48.62
C ASN A 467 -34.03 2.87 49.73
N GLN A 468 -32.69 2.97 49.82
CA GLN A 468 -32.01 3.76 50.85
C GLN A 468 -30.83 4.60 50.36
N SER A 469 -30.42 4.51 49.09
CA SER A 469 -29.47 5.47 48.51
C SER A 469 -29.68 5.65 47.00
N VAL A 470 -29.54 6.88 46.54
CA VAL A 470 -29.48 7.26 45.12
C VAL A 470 -28.16 7.98 44.90
N THR A 471 -27.39 7.57 43.90
CA THR A 471 -26.16 8.25 43.49
C THR A 471 -26.46 9.03 42.21
N ILE A 472 -26.25 10.34 42.25
CA ILE A 472 -26.41 11.25 41.10
C ILE A 472 -25.02 11.69 40.69
N GLU A 473 -24.66 11.44 39.43
CA GLU A 473 -23.43 12.00 38.83
C GLU A 473 -23.79 13.35 38.19
N ILE A 474 -23.11 14.41 38.63
CA ILE A 474 -23.25 15.76 38.08
C ILE A 474 -22.08 15.97 37.13
N ASP A 475 -22.37 16.28 35.88
CA ASP A 475 -21.38 16.65 34.87
C ASP A 475 -21.47 18.18 34.68
N GLY A 476 -20.74 18.93 35.52
CA GLY A 476 -20.75 20.40 35.57
C GLY A 476 -20.49 20.97 36.98
N ASP A 477 -20.15 22.27 37.05
CA ASP A 477 -19.89 22.98 38.32
C ASP A 477 -21.17 23.08 39.17
N ALA A 478 -21.14 22.48 40.36
CA ALA A 478 -22.31 22.26 41.21
C ALA A 478 -22.62 23.46 42.14
N GLU A 479 -22.93 24.63 41.57
CA GLU A 479 -23.26 25.84 42.35
C GLU A 479 -24.77 26.09 42.58
N GLU A 480 -25.67 25.31 41.96
CA GLU A 480 -27.12 25.64 41.95
C GLU A 480 -28.07 24.60 42.57
N ILE A 481 -27.79 24.08 43.78
CA ILE A 481 -28.83 23.39 44.56
C ILE A 481 -28.88 24.04 45.96
N GLY A 482 -30.02 24.64 46.31
CA GLY A 482 -30.22 25.31 47.59
C GLY A 482 -30.60 24.34 48.71
N ASP A 483 -30.21 24.67 49.94
CA ASP A 483 -30.69 23.96 51.13
C ASP A 483 -32.21 24.11 51.26
N GLY A 484 -32.94 22.99 51.33
CA GLY A 484 -34.40 22.96 51.42
C GLY A 484 -35.15 22.77 50.09
N ASP A 485 -34.47 22.50 48.98
CA ASP A 485 -35.13 22.18 47.71
C ASP A 485 -35.79 20.79 47.74
N ASP A 486 -37.06 20.72 47.31
CA ASP A 486 -37.83 19.48 47.20
C ASP A 486 -37.70 18.88 45.79
N VAL A 487 -37.27 17.62 45.70
CA VAL A 487 -37.16 16.90 44.42
C VAL A 487 -38.04 15.67 44.40
N ARG A 488 -38.81 15.51 43.32
CA ARG A 488 -39.75 14.40 43.17
C ARG A 488 -39.15 13.28 42.33
N ILE A 489 -38.81 12.15 42.96
CA ILE A 489 -38.22 10.99 42.30
C ILE A 489 -39.22 9.83 42.36
N ASN A 490 -39.63 9.31 41.19
CA ASN A 490 -40.63 8.24 41.06
C ASN A 490 -41.95 8.52 41.81
N GLY A 491 -42.36 9.79 41.86
CA GLY A 491 -43.61 10.24 42.48
C GLY A 491 -43.58 10.39 44.00
N GLN A 492 -42.44 10.14 44.66
CA GLN A 492 -42.21 10.44 46.06
C GLN A 492 -41.44 11.76 46.18
N ASP A 493 -41.79 12.59 47.15
CA ASP A 493 -41.12 13.85 47.42
C ASP A 493 -39.95 13.59 48.39
N TYR A 494 -38.83 14.27 48.16
CA TYR A 494 -37.61 14.20 48.98
C TYR A 494 -37.11 15.61 49.22
N THR A 495 -36.67 15.88 50.45
CA THR A 495 -36.12 17.18 50.83
C THR A 495 -34.62 17.03 51.05
N PHE A 496 -33.84 17.93 50.45
CA PHE A 496 -32.39 17.98 50.62
C PHE A 496 -32.05 18.89 51.78
N SER A 497 -31.19 18.42 52.68
CA SER A 497 -30.67 19.22 53.79
C SER A 497 -29.15 19.24 53.74
N LEU A 498 -28.60 20.45 53.82
CA LEU A 498 -27.17 20.71 53.84
C LEU A 498 -26.69 20.88 55.28
N GLU A 499 -25.87 19.97 55.79
CA GLU A 499 -25.17 20.21 57.05
C GLU A 499 -23.70 20.58 56.77
N PHE A 500 -23.34 21.82 57.15
CA PHE A 500 -21.95 22.26 57.13
C PHE A 500 -21.23 21.73 58.37
N SER A 501 -20.24 20.87 58.19
CA SER A 501 -19.33 20.51 59.28
C SER A 501 -18.30 21.61 59.52
N ASP A 502 -17.84 21.78 60.78
CA ASP A 502 -16.83 22.77 61.21
C ASP A 502 -15.49 22.67 60.46
N TYR A 503 -15.30 21.65 59.61
CA TYR A 503 -14.10 21.42 58.80
C TYR A 503 -14.29 21.63 57.29
N GLY A 504 -15.41 22.23 56.86
CA GLY A 504 -15.64 22.62 55.47
C GLY A 504 -15.99 21.45 54.53
N LEU A 505 -16.33 20.28 55.09
CA LEU A 505 -16.98 19.22 54.33
C LEU A 505 -18.49 19.45 54.37
N VAL A 506 -19.08 19.57 53.18
CA VAL A 506 -20.53 19.62 52.96
C VAL A 506 -21.02 18.19 52.83
N GLU A 507 -21.81 17.72 53.78
CA GLU A 507 -22.57 16.47 53.64
C GLU A 507 -24.01 16.79 53.26
N TRP A 508 -24.47 16.15 52.19
CA TRP A 508 -25.86 16.23 51.73
C TRP A 508 -26.64 15.07 52.34
N THR A 509 -27.69 15.39 53.09
CA THR A 509 -28.62 14.38 53.60
C THR A 509 -29.91 14.46 52.79
N ILE A 510 -30.35 13.32 52.26
CA ILE A 510 -31.61 13.22 51.52
C ILE A 510 -32.60 12.49 52.43
N GLU A 511 -33.59 13.22 52.92
CA GLU A 511 -34.69 12.63 53.67
C GLU A 511 -35.93 12.53 52.79
N LYS A 512 -36.64 11.42 52.95
CA LYS A 512 -37.94 11.25 52.29
C LYS A 512 -38.97 12.08 53.05
N SER A 513 -39.60 13.03 52.36
CA SER A 513 -40.59 13.95 52.91
C SER A 513 -41.85 13.24 53.42
#